data_AF-A0A964KXA9-F1
#
_entry.id   AF-A0A964KXA9-F1
#
_cell.length_a   1.000
_cell.length_b   1.000
_cell.length_c   1.000
_cell.angle_alpha   90.00
_cell.angle_beta   90.00
_cell.angle_gamma   90.00
#
_symmetry.space_group_name_H-M   'P 1'
#
loop_
_entity.id
_entity.type
_entity.pdbx_description
1 polymer ?
#
loop_
_entity_poly.entity_id
_entity_poly.type
_entity_poly.pdbx_seq_one_letter_code
_entity_poly.pdbx_strand_id
1 'polypeptide(L)'
;MQNPLDVLPKLATRPMTVERSHWLGRGIMGVATLGTLWWLGRLVRRPLSSLLLAPVLLPLAALGLWAGFTLTVLDWDEPADFDPDVD
;
A
#
# COMPACT_ATOMS: atom_id res chain seq x y z
N MET A 1 -23.19 -16.37 -17.27
CA MET A 1 -22.57 -15.07 -16.91
C MET A 1 -22.38 -15.09 -15.40
N GLN A 2 -21.14 -15.05 -14.91
CA GLN A 2 -20.87 -15.09 -13.46
C GLN A 2 -21.22 -13.73 -12.84
N ASN A 3 -22.01 -13.76 -11.77
CA ASN A 3 -22.43 -12.57 -11.05
C ASN A 3 -21.20 -11.99 -10.31
N PRO A 4 -20.84 -10.71 -10.50
CA PRO A 4 -19.63 -10.12 -9.89
C PRO A 4 -19.62 -10.21 -8.35
N LEU A 5 -20.80 -10.34 -7.74
CA LEU A 5 -20.97 -10.53 -6.29
C LEU A 5 -20.53 -11.92 -5.79
N ASP A 6 -20.49 -12.94 -6.65
CA ASP A 6 -20.06 -14.31 -6.28
C ASP A 6 -18.53 -14.49 -6.27
N VAL A 7 -17.80 -13.53 -6.82
CA VAL A 7 -16.33 -13.58 -6.96
C VAL A 7 -15.63 -12.88 -5.80
N LEU A 8 -16.28 -11.87 -5.21
CA LEU A 8 -15.80 -11.15 -4.01
C LEU A 8 -15.46 -12.07 -2.83
N PRO A 9 -16.31 -13.04 -2.42
CA PRO A 9 -15.96 -13.95 -1.34
C PRO A 9 -14.80 -14.88 -1.70
N LYS A 10 -14.63 -15.24 -2.98
CA LYS A 10 -13.53 -16.08 -3.47
C LYS A 10 -12.19 -15.34 -3.62
N LEU A 11 -12.21 -14.02 -3.78
CA LEU A 11 -11.00 -13.18 -3.76
C LEU A 11 -10.54 -12.90 -2.32
N ALA A 12 -11.48 -12.70 -1.40
CA ALA A 12 -11.19 -12.51 0.02
C ALA A 12 -10.62 -13.77 0.72
N THR A 13 -10.90 -14.96 0.19
CA THR A 13 -10.47 -16.25 0.77
C THR A 13 -9.26 -16.88 0.08
N ARG A 14 -8.75 -16.29 -1.02
CA ARG A 14 -7.50 -16.75 -1.61
C ARG A 14 -6.33 -16.20 -0.79
N PRO A 15 -5.36 -17.03 -0.36
CA PRO A 15 -4.17 -16.54 0.29
C PRO A 15 -3.48 -15.52 -0.62
N MET A 16 -3.11 -14.39 -0.05
CA MET A 16 -2.43 -13.31 -0.76
C MET A 16 -1.02 -13.76 -1.10
N THR A 17 -0.81 -14.22 -2.33
CA THR A 17 0.51 -14.68 -2.79
C THR A 17 1.52 -13.52 -2.77
N VAL A 18 2.78 -13.79 -2.43
CA VAL A 18 3.90 -12.81 -2.43
C VAL A 18 3.94 -11.94 -3.70
N GLU A 19 3.76 -12.53 -4.88
CA GLU A 19 3.78 -11.77 -6.13
C GLU A 19 2.66 -10.72 -6.21
N ARG A 20 1.49 -11.02 -5.64
CA ARG A 20 0.34 -10.10 -5.60
C ARG A 20 0.52 -9.03 -4.54
N SER A 21 1.11 -9.34 -3.39
CA SER A 21 1.46 -8.33 -2.38
C SER A 21 2.49 -7.35 -2.92
N HIS A 22 3.52 -7.83 -3.62
CA HIS A 22 4.53 -6.99 -4.25
C HIS A 22 3.93 -6.06 -5.32
N TRP A 23 3.03 -6.58 -6.16
CA TRP A 23 2.33 -5.76 -7.15
C TRP A 23 1.42 -4.70 -6.51
N LEU A 24 0.67 -5.08 -5.47
CA LEU A 24 -0.19 -4.16 -4.73
C LEU A 24 0.65 -3.09 -4.00
N GLY A 25 1.75 -3.50 -3.37
CA GLY A 25 2.70 -2.63 -2.68
C GLY A 25 3.29 -1.57 -3.61
N ARG A 26 3.79 -1.99 -4.78
CA ARG A 26 4.29 -1.07 -5.82
C ARG A 26 3.20 -0.12 -6.32
N GLY A 27 1.97 -0.62 -6.50
CA GLY A 27 0.82 0.20 -6.90
C GLY A 27 0.50 1.28 -5.87
N ILE A 28 0.37 0.91 -4.60
CA ILE A 28 0.10 1.85 -3.50
C ILE A 28 1.26 2.85 -3.36
N MET A 29 2.51 2.38 -3.39
CA MET A 29 3.69 3.23 -3.28
C MET A 29 3.76 4.23 -4.44
N GLY A 30 3.46 3.80 -5.67
CA GLY A 30 3.41 4.65 -6.85
C GLY A 30 2.35 5.75 -6.74
N VAL A 31 1.12 5.40 -6.36
CA VAL A 31 0.03 6.37 -6.17
C VAL A 31 0.36 7.36 -5.06
N ALA A 32 0.89 6.89 -3.92
CA ALA A 32 1.30 7.74 -2.81
C ALA A 32 2.42 8.71 -3.22
N THR A 33 3.41 8.23 -3.98
CA THR A 33 4.53 9.05 -4.48
C THR A 33 4.02 10.13 -5.44
N LEU A 34 3.18 9.77 -6.42
CA LEU A 34 2.61 10.74 -7.36
C LEU A 34 1.73 11.78 -6.68
N GLY A 35 0.89 11.35 -5.72
CA GLY A 35 0.08 12.25 -4.90
C GLY A 35 0.93 13.22 -4.09
N THR A 36 2.04 12.74 -3.52
CA THR A 36 2.99 13.56 -2.77
C THR A 36 3.70 14.58 -3.66
N LEU A 37 4.16 14.17 -4.85
CA LEU A 37 4.80 15.08 -5.82
C LEU A 37 3.83 16.16 -6.30
N TRP A 38 2.59 15.78 -6.60
CA TRP A 38 1.54 16.73 -6.96
C TRP A 38 1.29 17.74 -5.83
N TRP A 39 1.21 17.25 -4.59
CA TRP A 39 1.01 18.10 -3.42
C TRP A 39 2.20 19.05 -3.17
N LEU A 40 3.44 18.58 -3.33
CA LEU A 40 4.64 19.42 -3.28
C LEU A 40 4.61 20.52 -4.36
N GLY A 41 4.27 20.15 -5.60
CA GLY A 41 4.12 21.13 -6.69
C GLY A 41 3.04 22.17 -6.39
N ARG A 42 1.96 21.75 -5.72
CA ARG A 42 0.90 22.65 -5.24
C ARG A 42 1.37 23.53 -4.09
N LEU A 43 2.20 23.02 -3.17
CA LEU A 43 2.77 23.79 -2.05
C LEU A 43 3.58 24.99 -2.56
N VAL A 44 4.38 24.80 -3.61
CA VAL A 44 5.16 25.88 -4.24
C VAL A 44 4.25 26.95 -4.86
N ARG A 45 3.15 26.55 -5.51
CA ARG A 45 2.26 27.49 -6.21
C ARG A 45 1.22 28.14 -5.30
N ARG A 46 0.76 27.46 -4.24
CA ARG A 46 -0.34 27.88 -3.35
C ARG A 46 -0.10 27.43 -1.90
N PRO A 47 0.88 28.03 -1.21
CA PRO A 47 1.39 27.51 0.07
C PRO A 47 0.32 27.50 1.17
N LEU A 48 -0.45 28.57 1.35
CA LEU A 48 -1.48 28.67 2.39
C LEU A 48 -2.52 27.54 2.30
N SER A 49 -3.14 27.35 1.13
CA SER A 49 -4.13 26.28 0.94
C SER A 49 -3.53 24.87 1.09
N SER A 50 -2.25 24.73 0.74
CA SER A 50 -1.55 23.46 0.79
C SER A 50 -1.16 23.09 2.24
N LEU A 51 -0.75 24.07 3.04
CA LEU A 51 -0.45 23.91 4.47
C LEU A 51 -1.70 23.55 5.28
N LEU A 52 -2.87 24.10 4.92
CA LEU A 52 -4.14 23.71 5.55
C LEU A 52 -4.50 22.24 5.29
N LEU A 53 -4.07 21.69 4.16
CA LEU A 53 -4.26 20.27 3.82
C LEU A 53 -3.16 19.37 4.39
N ALA A 54 -2.06 19.94 4.90
CA ALA A 54 -0.92 19.18 5.40
C ALA A 54 -1.29 18.16 6.49
N PRO A 55 -2.12 18.47 7.50
CA PRO A 55 -2.48 17.51 8.55
C PRO A 55 -3.15 16.24 8.03
N VAL A 56 -3.74 16.27 6.84
CA VAL A 56 -4.40 15.12 6.21
C VAL A 56 -3.48 14.46 5.18
N LEU A 57 -2.83 15.26 4.34
CA LEU A 57 -2.01 14.75 3.23
C LEU A 57 -0.68 14.15 3.70
N LEU A 58 -0.06 14.69 4.75
CA LEU A 58 1.18 14.12 5.32
C LEU A 58 0.96 12.70 5.84
N PRO A 59 -0.04 12.44 6.72
CA PRO A 59 -0.29 11.08 7.18
C PRO A 59 -0.67 10.13 6.05
N LEU A 60 -1.49 10.57 5.09
CA LEU A 60 -1.85 9.75 3.93
C LEU A 60 -0.62 9.36 3.08
N ALA A 61 0.27 10.31 2.82
CA ALA A 61 1.51 10.04 2.10
C ALA A 61 2.41 9.08 2.89
N ALA A 62 2.60 9.32 4.19
CA ALA A 62 3.42 8.49 5.05
C ALA A 62 2.87 7.05 5.13
N LEU A 63 1.58 6.88 5.37
CA LEU A 63 0.92 5.58 5.43
C LEU A 63 0.94 4.86 4.07
N GLY A 64 0.70 5.58 2.98
CA GLY A 64 0.74 5.00 1.64
C GLY A 64 2.15 4.52 1.26
N LEU A 65 3.18 5.32 1.54
CA LEU A 65 4.58 4.93 1.31
C LEU A 65 5.00 3.77 2.22
N TRP A 66 4.64 3.82 3.51
CA TRP A 66 4.94 2.75 4.46
C TRP A 66 4.24 1.45 4.06
N ALA A 67 2.91 1.46 3.85
CA ALA A 67 2.17 0.28 3.44
C ALA A 67 2.67 -0.28 2.10
N GLY A 68 2.97 0.59 1.13
CA GLY A 68 3.56 0.20 -0.14
C GLY A 68 4.92 -0.48 0.03
N PHE A 69 5.82 0.10 0.83
CA PHE A 69 7.12 -0.48 1.16
C PHE A 69 6.99 -1.83 1.86
N THR A 70 6.18 -1.89 2.93
CA THR A 70 5.91 -3.10 3.70
C THR A 70 5.37 -4.22 2.82
N LEU A 71 4.43 -3.92 1.92
CA LEU A 71 3.88 -4.91 0.99
C LEU A 71 4.84 -5.31 -0.14
N THR A 72 5.87 -4.53 -0.42
CA THR A 72 6.84 -4.80 -1.50
C THR A 72 8.11 -5.50 -1.00
N VAL A 73 8.47 -5.28 0.27
CA VAL A 73 9.78 -5.68 0.83
C VAL A 73 9.66 -6.81 1.84
N LEU A 74 8.59 -6.86 2.63
CA LEU A 74 8.42 -7.95 3.59
C LEU A 74 7.88 -9.17 2.87
N ASP A 75 8.62 -10.28 2.99
CA ASP A 75 8.16 -11.58 2.56
C ASP A 75 7.23 -12.13 3.63
N TRP A 76 5.93 -12.03 3.39
CA TRP A 76 4.90 -12.43 4.36
C TRP A 76 4.64 -13.94 4.36
N ASP A 77 5.15 -14.65 3.34
CA ASP A 77 5.00 -16.11 3.18
C ASP A 77 6.23 -16.88 3.69
N GLU A 78 7.32 -16.23 4.10
CA GLU A 78 8.39 -16.91 4.82
C GLU A 78 7.88 -17.16 6.25
N PRO A 79 7.58 -18.41 6.66
CA PRO A 79 7.15 -18.66 8.02
C PRO A 79 8.26 -18.18 8.93
N ALA A 80 7.97 -17.16 9.75
CA ALA A 80 8.90 -16.65 10.75
C ALA A 80 9.49 -17.85 11.50
N ASP A 81 10.77 -18.13 11.25
CA ASP A 81 11.60 -19.28 11.68
C ASP A 81 11.06 -20.08 12.89
N PHE A 82 9.93 -20.75 12.71
CA PHE A 82 9.43 -21.76 13.63
C PHE A 82 9.77 -23.06 12.96
N ASP A 83 11.04 -23.44 13.10
CA ASP A 83 11.52 -24.76 12.72
C ASP A 83 10.94 -25.76 13.73
N PRO A 84 9.91 -26.56 13.37
CA PRO A 84 9.35 -27.54 14.28
C PRO A 84 10.30 -28.72 14.50
N ASP A 85 11.43 -28.77 13.78
CA ASP A 85 12.42 -29.85 13.81
C ASP A 85 13.71 -29.46 14.57
N VAL A 86 13.75 -28.31 15.25
CA VAL A 86 14.80 -28.00 16.24
C VAL A 86 14.41 -28.63 17.58
N ASP A 87 14.71 -29.92 17.71
CA ASP A 87 14.84 -30.64 18.98
C ASP A 87 16.12 -30.26 19.74
#